data_AF-A0A3D4ZVE9-F1
#
_entry.id   AF-A0A3D4ZVE9-F1
#
_cell.length_a   1.000
_cell.length_b   1.000
_cell.length_c   1.000
_cell.angle_alpha   90.00
_cell.angle_beta   90.00
_cell.angle_gamma   90.00
#
_symmetry.space_group_name_H-M   'P 1'
#
loop_
_entity.id
_entity.type
_entity.pdbx_description
1 polymer ?
#
loop_
_entity_poly.entity_id
_entity_poly.type
_entity_poly.pdbx_seq_one_letter_code
_entity_poly.pdbx_strand_id
1 'polypeptide(L)'
;TEFDRSMERYIDEFHFNAFNYPAMPQRIGNAERFTEDYKRLHRQMYGPVIEHLREKGWLEHAYAYWYDEPGEDDYPYVIEGMKLLAENCPGLTRLLTEQPEPPLYGYVDLWVPVLGNFKPAGCAARQKAGDDVWWYVCCGPRAPYPNNFIDHPAINHRIRFWMADKYNIQGSLYWSTTYHGLSADRETGRNPWTEAMSYSGTGGTWGNGDGFLLYPACRFPMSRPVIAPPVVSLRFEMLREGIEDFEYLWTLKQEVSRLEKLRGAADGTTRAAIDAALKQAGTALGAPDRLAQSPTVYTQDVLTLMAERQRVAEAIEACRAVGR
;
A
#
# COMPACT_ATOMS: atom_id res chain seq x y z
N THR A 1 22.25 -4.78 17.15
CA THR A 1 22.40 -6.07 16.40
C THR A 1 22.53 -5.77 14.90
N GLU A 2 22.70 -6.75 14.00
CA GLU A 2 22.56 -6.52 12.54
C GLU A 2 21.12 -6.09 12.18
N PHE A 3 20.13 -6.63 12.88
CA PHE A 3 18.73 -6.21 12.76
C PHE A 3 18.59 -4.73 13.10
N ASP A 4 19.09 -4.26 14.25
CA ASP A 4 18.97 -2.85 14.65
C ASP A 4 19.64 -1.91 13.64
N ARG A 5 20.83 -2.26 13.14
CA ARG A 5 21.51 -1.45 12.11
C ARG A 5 20.70 -1.33 10.83
N SER A 6 19.99 -2.39 10.46
CA SER A 6 19.12 -2.39 9.29
C SER A 6 17.88 -1.53 9.56
N MET A 7 17.25 -1.70 10.73
CA MET A 7 16.06 -0.93 11.12
C MET A 7 16.35 0.56 11.26
N GLU A 8 17.45 0.95 11.89
CA GLU A 8 17.88 2.37 12.00
C GLU A 8 18.06 3.00 10.63
N ARG A 9 18.64 2.26 9.69
CA ARG A 9 18.80 2.74 8.31
C ARG A 9 17.46 2.89 7.58
N TYR A 10 16.58 1.89 7.65
CA TYR A 10 15.36 1.90 6.85
C TYR A 10 14.23 2.73 7.48
N ILE A 11 14.02 2.61 8.78
CA ILE A 11 12.96 3.32 9.51
C ILE A 11 13.42 4.73 9.89
N ASP A 12 14.58 4.87 10.54
CA ASP A 12 14.95 6.17 11.12
C ASP A 12 15.59 7.11 10.08
N GLU A 13 16.46 6.60 9.19
CA GLU A 13 17.13 7.41 8.16
C GLU A 13 16.29 7.53 6.88
N PHE A 14 15.74 6.43 6.36
CA PHE A 14 14.95 6.45 5.12
C PHE A 14 13.46 6.68 5.33
N HIS A 15 12.99 6.76 6.57
CA HIS A 15 11.59 7.05 6.92
C HIS A 15 10.58 6.06 6.35
N PHE A 16 10.97 4.78 6.21
CA PHE A 16 10.00 3.74 5.91
C PHE A 16 9.03 3.63 7.09
N ASN A 17 7.74 3.66 6.82
CA ASN A 17 6.68 3.77 7.82
C ASN A 17 5.83 2.51 7.96
N ALA A 18 6.22 1.42 7.30
CA ALA A 18 5.57 0.11 7.42
C ALA A 18 6.54 -1.03 7.06
N PHE A 19 6.49 -2.15 7.79
CA PHE A 19 7.21 -3.39 7.44
C PHE A 19 6.50 -4.65 7.96
N ASN A 20 6.59 -5.73 7.20
CA ASN A 20 6.07 -7.04 7.62
C ASN A 20 7.02 -7.68 8.63
N TYR A 21 6.50 -8.02 9.80
CA TYR A 21 7.19 -8.81 10.81
C TYR A 21 6.60 -10.24 10.83
N PRO A 22 7.34 -11.26 10.30
CA PRO A 22 6.83 -12.62 10.18
C PRO A 22 6.77 -13.32 11.54
N ALA A 23 5.64 -13.13 12.23
CA ALA A 23 5.44 -13.59 13.60
C ALA A 23 4.78 -14.98 13.70
N MET A 24 4.37 -15.61 12.59
CA MET A 24 3.49 -16.79 12.61
C MET A 24 4.03 -17.98 11.80
N PRO A 25 5.18 -18.55 12.21
CA PRO A 25 5.74 -19.72 11.53
C PRO A 25 4.79 -20.92 11.66
N GLN A 26 4.93 -21.91 10.77
CA GLN A 26 4.09 -23.10 10.83
C GLN A 26 4.43 -23.99 12.04
N ARG A 27 5.69 -23.95 12.50
CA ARG A 27 6.19 -24.69 13.66
C ARG A 27 7.24 -23.86 14.40
N ILE A 28 7.39 -24.10 15.70
CA ILE A 28 8.53 -23.60 16.50
C ILE A 28 9.21 -24.82 17.13
N GLY A 29 10.40 -25.16 16.64
CA GLY A 29 11.00 -26.46 16.91
C GLY A 29 10.06 -27.60 16.49
N ASN A 30 9.73 -28.48 17.44
CA ASN A 30 8.79 -29.59 17.20
C ASN A 30 7.32 -29.21 17.45
N ALA A 31 7.03 -28.03 18.01
CA ALA A 31 5.68 -27.63 18.34
C ALA A 31 4.92 -27.15 17.09
N GLU A 32 3.77 -27.76 16.82
CA GLU A 32 2.88 -27.38 15.71
C GLU A 32 2.05 -26.15 16.09
N ARG A 33 1.76 -25.30 15.10
CA ARG A 33 0.97 -24.08 15.29
C ARG A 33 -0.29 -24.37 16.10
N PHE A 34 -0.56 -23.50 17.08
CA PHE A 34 -1.70 -23.54 18.00
C PHE A 34 -1.69 -24.60 19.11
N THR A 35 -0.71 -25.52 19.13
CA THR A 35 -0.48 -26.34 20.33
C THR A 35 -0.04 -25.48 21.52
N GLU A 36 -0.27 -25.96 22.75
CA GLU A 36 0.12 -25.23 23.95
C GLU A 36 1.63 -24.97 24.02
N ASP A 37 2.44 -25.94 23.57
CA ASP A 37 3.89 -25.75 23.44
C ASP A 37 4.23 -24.67 22.41
N TYR A 38 3.52 -24.61 21.28
CA TYR A 38 3.72 -23.54 20.30
C TYR A 38 3.35 -22.19 20.88
N LYS A 39 2.20 -22.05 21.56
CA LYS A 39 1.78 -20.79 22.17
C LYS A 39 2.79 -20.30 23.20
N ARG A 40 3.31 -21.20 24.04
CA ARG A 40 4.36 -20.90 25.03
C ARG A 40 5.67 -20.49 24.36
N LEU A 41 6.15 -21.26 23.37
CA LEU A 41 7.40 -20.97 22.66
C LEU A 41 7.30 -19.68 21.84
N HIS A 42 6.16 -19.45 21.19
CA HIS A 42 5.87 -18.22 20.46
C HIS A 42 5.98 -17.00 21.37
N ARG A 43 5.36 -17.03 22.57
CA ARG A 43 5.50 -15.96 23.56
C ARG A 43 6.96 -15.72 23.95
N GLN A 44 7.73 -16.79 24.19
CA GLN A 44 9.13 -16.70 24.57
C GLN A 44 10.03 -16.15 23.45
N MET A 45 9.71 -16.44 22.19
CA MET A 45 10.51 -16.05 21.04
C MET A 45 10.16 -14.64 20.54
N TYR A 46 8.87 -14.34 20.40
CA TYR A 46 8.39 -13.09 19.81
C TYR A 46 8.18 -11.99 20.84
N GLY A 47 7.78 -12.31 22.08
CA GLY A 47 7.53 -11.33 23.13
C GLY A 47 8.70 -10.36 23.34
N PRO A 48 9.94 -10.84 23.56
CA PRO A 48 11.10 -9.96 23.71
C PRO A 48 11.38 -9.07 22.49
N VAL A 49 11.11 -9.57 21.28
CA VAL A 49 11.29 -8.77 20.06
C VAL A 49 10.24 -7.67 19.98
N ILE A 50 8.99 -7.96 20.35
CA ILE A 50 7.92 -6.97 20.38
C ILE A 50 8.21 -5.86 21.40
N GLU A 51 8.74 -6.21 22.58
CA GLU A 51 9.19 -5.21 23.56
C GLU A 51 10.33 -4.35 23.00
N HIS A 52 11.33 -4.97 22.37
CA HIS A 52 12.45 -4.25 21.74
C HIS A 52 11.98 -3.29 20.64
N LEU A 53 11.07 -3.74 19.75
CA LEU A 53 10.46 -2.88 18.74
C LEU A 53 9.69 -1.72 19.38
N ARG A 54 9.01 -1.94 20.51
CA ARG A 54 8.29 -0.90 21.22
C ARG A 54 9.22 0.13 21.85
N GLU A 55 10.29 -0.32 22.51
CA GLU A 55 11.30 0.55 23.11
C GLU A 55 11.98 1.46 22.08
N LYS A 56 12.17 0.95 20.85
CA LYS A 56 12.74 1.71 19.73
C LYS A 56 11.74 2.58 18.98
N GLY A 57 10.44 2.47 19.30
CA GLY A 57 9.38 3.16 18.55
C GLY A 57 9.07 2.54 17.19
N TRP A 58 9.63 1.37 16.86
CA TRP A 58 9.41 0.72 15.56
C TRP A 58 8.15 -0.14 15.49
N LEU A 59 7.57 -0.50 16.64
CA LEU A 59 6.39 -1.37 16.69
C LEU A 59 5.18 -0.76 15.96
N GLU A 60 5.02 0.56 15.96
CA GLU A 60 3.92 1.24 15.27
C GLU A 60 3.95 1.08 13.74
N HIS A 61 5.11 0.76 13.18
CA HIS A 61 5.30 0.49 11.75
C HIS A 61 5.26 -1.00 11.42
N ALA A 62 5.18 -1.88 12.42
CA ALA A 62 5.23 -3.32 12.21
C ALA A 62 3.82 -3.88 12.00
N TYR A 63 3.67 -4.76 11.01
CA TYR A 63 2.46 -5.57 10.85
C TYR A 63 2.79 -7.05 10.67
N ALA A 64 1.91 -7.94 11.11
CA ALA A 64 1.96 -9.36 10.81
C ALA A 64 1.04 -9.66 9.63
N TYR A 65 1.63 -10.00 8.48
CA TYR A 65 0.92 -10.58 7.35
C TYR A 65 1.25 -12.08 7.29
N TRP A 66 0.33 -12.90 7.80
CA TRP A 66 0.62 -14.32 8.07
C TRP A 66 -0.28 -15.31 7.32
N TYR A 67 -1.43 -14.86 6.83
CA TYR A 67 -2.35 -15.66 6.04
C TYR A 67 -2.80 -14.81 4.85
N ASP A 68 -2.91 -15.44 3.68
CA ASP A 68 -3.21 -14.77 2.42
C ASP A 68 -4.56 -15.22 1.87
N GLU A 69 -5.43 -14.26 1.56
CA GLU A 69 -6.72 -14.45 0.87
C GLU A 69 -7.55 -15.65 1.39
N PRO A 70 -7.95 -15.67 2.69
CA PRO A 70 -8.70 -16.79 3.24
C PRO A 70 -10.08 -16.95 2.63
N GLY A 71 -10.51 -18.20 2.42
CA GLY A 71 -11.93 -18.49 2.22
C GLY A 71 -12.71 -18.40 3.54
N GLU A 72 -14.04 -18.33 3.48
CA GLU A 72 -14.88 -18.34 4.69
C GLU A 72 -14.62 -19.56 5.60
N ASP A 73 -14.33 -20.72 4.99
CA ASP A 73 -13.98 -21.95 5.70
C ASP A 73 -12.65 -21.85 6.47
N ASP A 74 -11.76 -20.93 6.07
CA ASP A 74 -10.47 -20.68 6.73
C ASP A 74 -10.61 -19.70 7.91
N TYR A 75 -11.72 -18.96 8.02
CA TYR A 75 -11.88 -17.92 9.04
C TYR A 75 -11.66 -18.40 10.47
N PRO A 76 -12.15 -19.58 10.91
CA PRO A 76 -11.85 -20.08 12.25
C PRO A 76 -10.34 -20.21 12.51
N TYR A 77 -9.58 -20.70 11.52
CA TYR A 77 -8.13 -20.86 11.60
C TYR A 77 -7.42 -19.50 11.62
N VAL A 78 -7.87 -18.57 10.78
CA VAL A 78 -7.33 -17.20 10.75
C VAL A 78 -7.58 -16.49 12.08
N ILE A 79 -8.79 -16.61 12.63
CA ILE A 79 -9.15 -15.99 13.91
C ILE A 79 -8.28 -16.54 15.05
N GLU A 80 -7.96 -17.84 15.05
CA GLU A 80 -7.07 -18.42 16.05
C GLU A 80 -5.66 -17.81 16.00
N GLY A 81 -5.12 -17.58 14.80
CA GLY A 81 -3.85 -16.89 14.62
C GLY A 81 -3.90 -15.42 15.01
N MET A 82 -4.96 -14.70 14.66
CA MET A 82 -5.14 -13.31 15.05
C MET A 82 -5.24 -13.16 16.58
N LYS A 83 -5.93 -14.07 17.27
CA LYS A 83 -5.99 -14.12 18.74
C LYS A 83 -4.62 -14.37 19.35
N LEU A 84 -3.86 -15.32 18.80
CA LEU A 84 -2.51 -15.59 19.29
C LEU A 84 -1.59 -14.39 19.14
N LEU A 85 -1.65 -13.70 18.00
CA LEU A 85 -0.90 -12.46 17.76
C LEU A 85 -1.31 -11.38 18.77
N ALA A 86 -2.61 -11.18 19.01
CA ALA A 86 -3.08 -10.22 20.00
C ALA A 86 -2.58 -10.54 21.43
N GLU A 87 -2.50 -11.83 21.78
CA GLU A 87 -2.09 -12.28 23.12
C GLU A 87 -0.57 -12.26 23.34
N ASN A 88 0.20 -12.69 22.34
CA ASN A 88 1.64 -12.88 22.46
C ASN A 88 2.47 -11.74 21.86
N CYS A 89 1.89 -10.95 20.94
CA CYS A 89 2.52 -9.82 20.28
C CYS A 89 1.67 -8.54 20.41
N PRO A 90 1.36 -8.09 21.65
CA PRO A 90 0.47 -6.96 21.85
C PRO A 90 1.00 -5.68 21.19
N GLY A 91 0.15 -5.02 20.41
CA GLY A 91 0.48 -3.82 19.64
C GLY A 91 1.01 -4.09 18.23
N LEU A 92 1.26 -5.35 17.84
CA LEU A 92 1.57 -5.68 16.45
C LEU A 92 0.30 -5.65 15.60
N THR A 93 0.29 -4.82 14.56
CA THR A 93 -0.85 -4.69 13.62
C THR A 93 -1.11 -6.01 12.91
N ARG A 94 -2.37 -6.47 12.93
CA ARG A 94 -2.79 -7.71 12.25
C ARG A 94 -3.34 -7.37 10.87
N LEU A 95 -2.54 -7.66 9.84
CA LEU A 95 -2.90 -7.44 8.43
C LEU A 95 -3.60 -8.68 7.86
N LEU A 96 -4.66 -8.46 7.07
CA LEU A 96 -5.27 -9.52 6.26
C LEU A 96 -5.61 -9.03 4.85
N THR A 97 -5.20 -9.80 3.83
CA THR A 97 -5.64 -9.63 2.43
C THR A 97 -7.06 -10.15 2.24
N GLU A 98 -8.04 -9.42 2.76
CA GLU A 98 -9.46 -9.75 2.74
C GLU A 98 -10.26 -8.43 2.75
N GLN A 99 -11.44 -8.40 2.15
CA GLN A 99 -12.34 -7.26 2.36
C GLN A 99 -12.94 -7.31 3.77
N PRO A 100 -13.45 -6.18 4.31
CA PRO A 100 -14.18 -6.23 5.57
C PRO A 100 -15.35 -7.21 5.54
N GLU A 101 -15.22 -8.29 6.31
CA GLU A 101 -16.27 -9.29 6.50
C GLU A 101 -16.64 -9.42 7.99
N PRO A 102 -17.94 -9.41 8.36
CA PRO A 102 -18.38 -9.37 9.75
C PRO A 102 -17.77 -10.43 10.70
N PRO A 103 -17.57 -11.69 10.29
CA PRO A 103 -16.95 -12.70 11.16
C PRO A 103 -15.53 -12.37 11.63
N LEU A 104 -14.82 -11.51 10.88
CA LEU A 104 -13.42 -11.17 11.10
C LEU A 104 -13.25 -9.82 11.86
N TYR A 105 -14.35 -9.12 12.16
CA TYR A 105 -14.31 -7.84 12.87
C TYR A 105 -13.74 -7.99 14.29
N GLY A 106 -12.84 -7.10 14.66
CA GLY A 106 -12.12 -7.13 15.94
C GLY A 106 -10.92 -8.08 15.98
N TYR A 107 -10.68 -8.84 14.90
CA TYR A 107 -9.50 -9.70 14.76
C TYR A 107 -8.47 -9.13 13.77
N VAL A 108 -8.92 -8.31 12.81
CA VAL A 108 -8.07 -7.66 11.81
C VAL A 108 -7.97 -6.17 12.14
N ASP A 109 -6.75 -5.64 12.11
CA ASP A 109 -6.46 -4.20 12.33
C ASP A 109 -6.27 -3.46 11.01
N LEU A 110 -5.71 -4.16 10.00
CA LEU A 110 -5.41 -3.61 8.68
C LEU A 110 -5.99 -4.51 7.59
N TRP A 111 -7.01 -4.02 6.91
CA TRP A 111 -7.68 -4.70 5.80
C TRP A 111 -7.02 -4.37 4.48
N VAL A 112 -6.80 -5.37 3.63
CA VAL A 112 -6.17 -5.19 2.32
C VAL A 112 -6.99 -5.90 1.24
N PRO A 113 -8.21 -5.44 0.92
CA PRO A 113 -9.00 -6.02 -0.17
C PRO A 113 -8.28 -5.94 -1.52
N VAL A 114 -8.47 -6.97 -2.35
CA VAL A 114 -8.23 -6.84 -3.80
C VAL A 114 -9.09 -5.69 -4.28
N LEU A 115 -8.56 -4.82 -5.15
CA LEU A 115 -9.32 -3.66 -5.65
C LEU A 115 -10.69 -4.03 -6.23
N GLY A 116 -10.82 -5.22 -6.83
CA GLY A 116 -12.08 -5.74 -7.36
C GLY A 116 -13.12 -6.10 -6.29
N ASN A 117 -12.67 -6.41 -5.07
CA ASN A 117 -13.51 -6.71 -3.91
C ASN A 117 -13.64 -5.51 -2.96
N PHE A 118 -13.05 -4.36 -3.29
CA PHE A 118 -13.14 -3.17 -2.49
C PHE A 118 -14.61 -2.70 -2.39
N LYS A 119 -15.17 -2.74 -1.17
CA LYS A 119 -16.53 -2.30 -0.84
C LYS A 119 -16.45 -0.96 -0.09
N PRO A 120 -16.67 0.21 -0.74
CA PRO A 120 -16.44 1.52 -0.12
C PRO A 120 -17.17 1.72 1.21
N ALA A 121 -18.45 1.32 1.29
CA ALA A 121 -19.24 1.48 2.51
C ALA A 121 -18.73 0.61 3.67
N GLY A 122 -18.34 -0.65 3.39
CA GLY A 122 -17.79 -1.56 4.39
C GLY A 122 -16.44 -1.08 4.89
N CYS A 123 -15.56 -0.66 3.98
CA CYS A 123 -14.24 -0.10 4.33
C CYS A 123 -14.38 1.19 5.15
N ALA A 124 -15.26 2.12 4.73
CA ALA A 124 -15.52 3.35 5.48
C ALA A 124 -16.09 3.07 6.89
N ALA A 125 -16.90 2.02 7.05
CA ALA A 125 -17.39 1.60 8.35
C ALA A 125 -16.26 1.08 9.25
N ARG A 126 -15.29 0.33 8.71
CA ARG A 126 -14.11 -0.15 9.45
C ARG A 126 -13.15 0.96 9.80
N GLN A 127 -12.88 1.89 8.87
CA GLN A 127 -12.08 3.08 9.14
C GLN A 127 -12.66 3.92 10.29
N LYS A 128 -14.00 4.09 10.33
CA LYS A 128 -14.68 4.76 11.45
C LYS A 128 -14.59 3.99 12.76
N ALA A 129 -14.40 2.68 12.71
CA ALA A 129 -14.20 1.84 13.88
C ALA A 129 -12.75 1.83 14.38
N GLY A 130 -11.82 2.47 13.66
CA GLY A 130 -10.41 2.59 14.02
C GLY A 130 -9.47 1.64 13.27
N ASP A 131 -9.98 0.85 12.32
CA ASP A 131 -9.14 -0.03 11.49
C ASP A 131 -8.50 0.76 10.34
N ASP A 132 -7.34 0.30 9.88
CA ASP A 132 -6.74 0.77 8.65
C ASP A 132 -7.24 -0.03 7.44
N VAL A 133 -7.26 0.62 6.28
CA VAL A 133 -7.64 -0.01 5.01
C VAL A 133 -6.63 0.38 3.93
N TRP A 134 -5.95 -0.63 3.40
CA TRP A 134 -5.21 -0.55 2.16
C TRP A 134 -6.04 -1.17 1.04
N TRP A 135 -5.44 -1.31 -0.14
CA TRP A 135 -5.89 -2.26 -1.14
C TRP A 135 -4.69 -2.90 -1.80
N TYR A 136 -4.94 -3.82 -2.72
CA TYR A 136 -3.90 -4.28 -3.62
C TYR A 136 -4.46 -4.66 -4.98
N VAL A 137 -3.52 -4.83 -5.90
CA VAL A 137 -3.75 -5.41 -7.21
C VAL A 137 -2.73 -6.52 -7.46
N CYS A 138 -3.07 -7.47 -8.30
CA CYS A 138 -2.23 -8.62 -8.66
C CYS A 138 -2.60 -9.07 -10.08
N CYS A 139 -2.71 -10.38 -10.31
CA CYS A 139 -3.30 -10.99 -11.49
C CYS A 139 -4.79 -10.62 -11.72
N GLY A 140 -5.40 -9.96 -10.74
CA GLY A 140 -6.68 -9.25 -10.85
C GLY A 140 -6.71 -7.99 -9.97
N PRO A 141 -7.76 -7.16 -10.08
CA PRO A 141 -8.80 -7.22 -11.12
C PRO A 141 -8.27 -6.75 -12.49
N ARG A 142 -8.92 -7.15 -13.58
CA ARG A 142 -8.62 -6.65 -14.94
C ARG A 142 -9.51 -5.44 -15.28
N ALA A 143 -9.37 -4.90 -16.50
CA ALA A 143 -10.28 -3.88 -17.01
C ALA A 143 -11.75 -4.23 -16.71
N PRO A 144 -12.58 -3.26 -16.25
CA PRO A 144 -12.32 -1.82 -16.25
C PRO A 144 -11.49 -1.28 -15.07
N TYR A 145 -11.07 -2.12 -14.12
CA TYR A 145 -10.28 -1.66 -12.98
C TYR A 145 -8.85 -1.25 -13.38
N PRO A 146 -8.28 -0.23 -12.74
CA PRO A 146 -6.87 0.12 -12.92
C PRO A 146 -5.98 -0.93 -12.26
N ASN A 147 -4.96 -1.43 -12.97
CA ASN A 147 -4.00 -2.43 -12.51
C ASN A 147 -2.60 -2.15 -13.11
N ASN A 148 -1.59 -2.91 -12.71
CA ASN A 148 -0.17 -2.80 -13.06
C ASN A 148 0.26 -3.66 -14.26
N PHE A 149 -0.70 -4.21 -15.02
CA PHE A 149 -0.40 -4.94 -16.24
C PHE A 149 0.29 -4.05 -17.29
N ILE A 150 1.23 -4.62 -18.03
CA ILE A 150 2.04 -3.89 -19.03
C ILE A 150 1.25 -3.43 -20.25
N ASP A 151 0.14 -4.08 -20.53
CA ASP A 151 -0.78 -3.79 -21.62
C ASP A 151 -1.94 -2.87 -21.19
N HIS A 152 -1.94 -2.38 -19.94
CA HIS A 152 -2.86 -1.33 -19.52
C HIS A 152 -2.35 0.07 -19.90
N PRO A 153 -3.24 1.04 -20.15
CA PRO A 153 -2.87 2.44 -20.30
C PRO A 153 -2.11 2.96 -19.09
N ALA A 154 -1.10 3.81 -19.31
CA ALA A 154 -0.22 4.32 -18.24
C ALA A 154 -0.98 5.02 -17.09
N ILE A 155 -2.11 5.66 -17.39
CA ILE A 155 -2.97 6.31 -16.40
C ILE A 155 -3.49 5.32 -15.34
N ASN A 156 -3.65 4.04 -15.67
CA ASN A 156 -4.13 3.01 -14.75
C ASN A 156 -3.15 2.72 -13.61
N HIS A 157 -1.85 2.99 -13.80
CA HIS A 157 -0.85 2.84 -12.74
C HIS A 157 -0.87 4.00 -11.74
N ARG A 158 -1.46 5.13 -12.13
CA ARG A 158 -1.40 6.40 -11.42
C ARG A 158 -2.72 6.77 -10.74
N ILE A 159 -3.85 6.53 -11.41
CA ILE A 159 -5.18 6.97 -10.98
C ILE A 159 -5.63 6.39 -9.63
N ARG A 160 -5.14 5.20 -9.27
CA ARG A 160 -5.50 4.57 -7.99
C ARG A 160 -5.13 5.47 -6.80
N PHE A 161 -4.04 6.21 -6.85
CA PHE A 161 -3.63 7.06 -5.74
C PHE A 161 -4.51 8.31 -5.57
N TRP A 162 -5.15 8.79 -6.65
CA TRP A 162 -6.22 9.78 -6.54
C TRP A 162 -7.47 9.18 -5.90
N MET A 163 -7.84 7.96 -6.29
CA MET A 163 -8.92 7.22 -5.63
C MET A 163 -8.59 6.94 -4.15
N ALA A 164 -7.31 6.75 -3.80
CA ALA A 164 -6.89 6.50 -2.43
C ALA A 164 -7.26 7.69 -1.54
N ASP A 165 -7.02 8.92 -2.02
CA ASP A 165 -7.46 10.12 -1.31
C ASP A 165 -8.97 10.18 -1.15
N LYS A 166 -9.72 9.91 -2.23
CA LYS A 166 -11.21 9.88 -2.24
C LYS A 166 -11.79 8.92 -1.19
N TYR A 167 -11.19 7.74 -1.07
CA TYR A 167 -11.68 6.66 -0.21
C TYR A 167 -10.92 6.53 1.11
N ASN A 168 -10.06 7.50 1.44
CA ASN A 168 -9.22 7.50 2.64
C ASN A 168 -8.36 6.22 2.79
N ILE A 169 -7.87 5.68 1.68
CA ILE A 169 -7.04 4.46 1.68
C ILE A 169 -5.62 4.83 2.13
N GLN A 170 -5.14 4.16 3.17
CA GLN A 170 -3.87 4.49 3.81
C GLN A 170 -2.65 3.86 3.13
N GLY A 171 -2.84 2.92 2.19
CA GLY A 171 -1.74 2.22 1.54
C GLY A 171 -2.14 1.35 0.35
N SER A 172 -1.13 0.94 -0.43
CA SER A 172 -1.31 0.03 -1.57
C SER A 172 -0.25 -1.06 -1.52
N LEU A 173 -0.69 -2.32 -1.53
CA LEU A 173 0.18 -3.48 -1.61
C LEU A 173 0.33 -3.94 -3.06
N TYR A 174 1.51 -4.46 -3.39
CA TYR A 174 1.77 -5.20 -4.62
C TYR A 174 2.63 -6.40 -4.30
N TRP A 175 2.19 -7.59 -4.72
CA TRP A 175 2.73 -8.87 -4.22
C TRP A 175 4.19 -9.13 -4.62
N SER A 176 4.65 -8.57 -5.76
CA SER A 176 6.06 -8.62 -6.16
C SER A 176 6.39 -7.57 -7.20
N THR A 177 7.61 -7.05 -7.16
CA THR A 177 8.16 -6.16 -8.20
C THR A 177 9.22 -6.85 -9.07
N THR A 178 9.60 -8.10 -8.74
CA THR A 178 10.73 -8.83 -9.32
C THR A 178 10.44 -10.32 -9.56
N TYR A 179 9.18 -10.73 -9.58
CA TYR A 179 8.79 -12.10 -9.96
C TYR A 179 8.99 -12.32 -11.46
N HIS A 180 10.17 -12.83 -11.81
CA HIS A 180 10.46 -13.22 -13.19
C HIS A 180 9.94 -14.62 -13.49
N GLY A 181 9.84 -15.51 -12.50
CA GLY A 181 9.07 -16.77 -12.59
C GLY A 181 9.58 -17.78 -13.63
N LEU A 182 8.76 -18.79 -13.89
CA LEU A 182 9.00 -19.80 -14.92
C LEU A 182 8.29 -19.44 -16.24
N SER A 183 8.82 -19.94 -17.36
CA SER A 183 8.21 -19.84 -18.68
C SER A 183 6.91 -20.65 -18.78
N ALA A 184 6.18 -20.48 -19.89
CA ALA A 184 4.91 -21.18 -20.15
C ALA A 184 5.02 -22.71 -20.04
N ASP A 185 6.15 -23.29 -20.45
CA ASP A 185 6.45 -24.73 -20.34
C ASP A 185 6.77 -25.19 -18.90
N ARG A 186 7.05 -24.24 -18.00
CA ARG A 186 7.46 -24.45 -16.61
C ARG A 186 8.75 -25.24 -16.44
N GLU A 187 9.56 -25.36 -17.49
CA GLU A 187 10.84 -26.06 -17.47
C GLU A 187 12.01 -25.10 -17.28
N THR A 188 11.87 -23.86 -17.75
CA THR A 188 12.94 -22.85 -17.70
C THR A 188 12.52 -21.58 -16.97
N GLY A 189 13.51 -20.79 -16.54
CA GLY A 189 13.27 -19.45 -16.02
C GLY A 189 12.79 -18.53 -17.13
N ARG A 190 11.71 -17.79 -16.90
CA ARG A 190 11.18 -16.84 -17.88
C ARG A 190 12.10 -15.64 -18.00
N ASN A 191 12.32 -15.18 -19.23
CA ASN A 191 12.98 -13.91 -19.50
C ASN A 191 11.94 -12.78 -19.65
N PRO A 192 11.82 -11.86 -18.66
CA PRO A 192 10.80 -10.80 -18.70
C PRO A 192 11.02 -9.80 -19.84
N TRP A 193 12.21 -9.76 -20.44
CA TRP A 193 12.50 -8.90 -21.60
C TRP A 193 11.87 -9.38 -22.90
N THR A 194 11.56 -10.67 -23.01
CA THR A 194 11.02 -11.29 -24.23
C THR A 194 9.63 -11.88 -24.03
N GLU A 195 9.23 -12.13 -22.78
CA GLU A 195 7.96 -12.75 -22.43
C GLU A 195 7.26 -11.96 -21.32
N ALA A 196 6.21 -11.23 -21.70
CA ALA A 196 5.47 -10.38 -20.77
C ALA A 196 4.53 -11.18 -19.85
N MET A 197 3.97 -12.28 -20.34
CA MET A 197 2.97 -13.08 -19.63
C MET A 197 3.59 -13.72 -18.39
N SER A 198 2.99 -13.50 -17.22
CA SER A 198 3.33 -14.19 -15.99
C SER A 198 2.41 -15.39 -15.78
N TYR A 199 2.97 -16.45 -15.20
CA TYR A 199 2.29 -17.72 -14.99
C TYR A 199 2.24 -18.08 -13.51
N SER A 200 1.16 -18.79 -13.14
CA SER A 200 1.04 -19.33 -11.80
C SER A 200 2.03 -20.47 -11.57
N GLY A 201 2.46 -20.66 -10.33
CA GLY A 201 3.33 -21.77 -9.94
C GLY A 201 2.71 -23.15 -10.21
N THR A 202 1.38 -23.25 -10.28
CA THR A 202 0.62 -24.48 -10.53
C THR A 202 0.10 -24.60 -11.97
N GLY A 203 0.33 -23.60 -12.82
CA GLY A 203 -0.17 -23.50 -14.19
C GLY A 203 -1.28 -22.47 -14.37
N GLY A 204 -1.44 -21.98 -15.61
CA GLY A 204 -2.36 -20.88 -15.94
C GLY A 204 -1.70 -19.51 -15.98
N THR A 205 -2.42 -18.52 -16.49
CA THR A 205 -1.91 -17.16 -16.76
C THR A 205 -2.38 -16.17 -15.69
N TRP A 206 -1.43 -15.42 -15.13
CA TRP A 206 -1.72 -14.32 -14.21
C TRP A 206 -1.95 -13.01 -14.96
N GLY A 207 -1.15 -12.74 -16.00
CA GLY A 207 -1.33 -11.57 -16.85
C GLY A 207 0.00 -11.00 -17.32
N ASN A 208 -0.06 -10.12 -18.33
CA ASN A 208 1.15 -9.50 -18.87
C ASN A 208 1.71 -8.48 -17.88
N GLY A 209 2.97 -8.63 -17.48
CA GLY A 209 3.62 -7.70 -16.55
C GLY A 209 3.34 -7.95 -15.07
N ASP A 210 2.49 -8.91 -14.71
CA ASP A 210 2.14 -9.13 -13.30
C ASP A 210 3.31 -9.71 -12.50
N GLY A 211 3.52 -9.20 -11.28
CA GLY A 211 4.62 -9.58 -10.40
C GLY A 211 5.98 -8.96 -10.73
N PHE A 212 6.11 -8.18 -11.82
CA PHE A 212 7.37 -7.52 -12.13
C PHE A 212 7.19 -6.11 -12.68
N LEU A 213 7.88 -5.17 -12.02
CA LEU A 213 8.00 -3.77 -12.40
C LEU A 213 9.47 -3.38 -12.63
N LEU A 214 10.39 -4.24 -12.18
CA LEU A 214 11.83 -4.11 -12.33
C LEU A 214 12.35 -5.27 -13.18
N TYR A 215 13.20 -4.94 -14.15
CA TYR A 215 13.77 -5.89 -15.10
C TYR A 215 15.23 -6.20 -14.74
N PRO A 216 15.74 -7.40 -15.07
CA PRO A 216 17.16 -7.70 -14.94
C PRO A 216 18.00 -6.70 -15.74
N ALA A 217 19.19 -6.34 -15.23
CA ALA A 217 20.10 -5.40 -15.91
C ALA A 217 20.45 -5.82 -17.34
N CYS A 218 20.51 -7.12 -17.60
CA CYS A 218 20.81 -7.69 -18.91
C CYS A 218 19.54 -8.26 -19.56
N ARG A 219 19.39 -8.00 -20.87
CA ARG A 219 18.26 -8.53 -21.67
C ARG A 219 18.34 -10.02 -21.95
N PHE A 220 19.54 -10.57 -21.92
CA PHE A 220 19.83 -11.97 -22.19
C PHE A 220 20.77 -12.50 -21.11
N PRO A 221 20.76 -13.82 -20.84
CA PRO A 221 21.71 -14.44 -19.93
C PRO A 221 23.15 -14.16 -20.36
N MET A 222 23.98 -13.78 -19.39
CA MET A 222 25.39 -13.46 -19.61
C MET A 222 26.27 -14.64 -19.18
N SER A 223 27.38 -14.87 -19.89
CA SER A 223 28.35 -15.91 -19.56
C SER A 223 29.13 -15.65 -18.27
N ARG A 224 29.01 -14.44 -17.70
CA ARG A 224 29.61 -14.03 -16.43
C ARG A 224 28.59 -13.29 -15.58
N PRO A 225 28.69 -13.35 -14.24
CA PRO A 225 27.83 -12.55 -13.36
C PRO A 225 27.92 -11.06 -13.70
N VAL A 226 26.77 -10.40 -13.73
CA VAL A 226 26.67 -8.94 -13.88
C VAL A 226 26.10 -8.36 -12.60
N ILE A 227 26.89 -7.50 -11.96
CA ILE A 227 26.48 -6.75 -10.77
C ILE A 227 26.12 -5.34 -11.25
N ALA A 228 24.84 -5.10 -11.49
CA ALA A 228 24.30 -3.82 -11.92
C ALA A 228 22.87 -3.66 -11.37
N PRO A 229 22.41 -2.41 -11.16
CA PRO A 229 21.05 -2.17 -10.71
C PRO A 229 20.01 -2.70 -11.72
N PRO A 230 18.80 -3.06 -11.28
CA PRO A 230 17.74 -3.46 -12.19
C PRO A 230 17.31 -2.29 -13.10
N VAL A 231 16.73 -2.61 -14.25
CA VAL A 231 16.13 -1.61 -15.13
C VAL A 231 14.70 -1.31 -14.66
N VAL A 232 14.43 -0.03 -14.41
CA VAL A 232 13.12 0.44 -13.97
C VAL A 232 12.15 0.50 -15.15
N SER A 233 10.91 0.03 -14.95
CA SER A 233 9.87 0.14 -15.97
C SER A 233 9.16 1.48 -15.93
N LEU A 234 8.55 1.88 -17.06
CA LEU A 234 7.64 3.03 -17.09
C LEU A 234 6.51 2.89 -16.08
N ARG A 235 6.04 1.66 -15.81
CA ARG A 235 4.98 1.39 -14.83
C ARG A 235 5.41 1.73 -13.40
N PHE A 236 6.67 1.42 -13.05
CA PHE A 236 7.23 1.77 -11.74
C PHE A 236 7.30 3.28 -11.56
N GLU A 237 7.73 4.01 -12.60
CA GLU A 237 7.74 5.48 -12.58
C GLU A 237 6.32 6.07 -12.51
N MET A 238 5.33 5.48 -13.19
CA MET A 238 3.94 5.94 -13.09
C MET A 238 3.31 5.66 -11.72
N LEU A 239 3.72 4.58 -11.03
CA LEU A 239 3.35 4.34 -9.64
C LEU A 239 3.96 5.41 -8.72
N ARG A 240 5.25 5.73 -8.90
CA ARG A 240 5.92 6.83 -8.18
C ARG A 240 5.19 8.16 -8.37
N GLU A 241 4.88 8.52 -9.61
CA GLU A 241 4.11 9.71 -9.97
C GLU A 241 2.74 9.76 -9.29
N GLY A 242 2.05 8.62 -9.18
CA GLY A 242 0.76 8.53 -8.50
C GLY A 242 0.88 8.69 -6.98
N ILE A 243 1.92 8.13 -6.38
CA ILE A 243 2.21 8.33 -4.95
C ILE A 243 2.47 9.82 -4.68
N GLU A 244 3.26 10.49 -5.51
CA GLU A 244 3.49 11.93 -5.40
C GLU A 244 2.21 12.76 -5.59
N ASP A 245 1.28 12.35 -6.47
CA ASP A 245 -0.03 13.01 -6.59
C ASP A 245 -0.81 12.97 -5.26
N PHE A 246 -0.77 11.82 -4.59
CA PHE A 246 -1.38 11.66 -3.27
C PHE A 246 -0.69 12.55 -2.22
N GLU A 247 0.64 12.64 -2.25
CA GLU A 247 1.38 13.54 -1.35
C GLU A 247 1.09 15.02 -1.61
N TYR A 248 0.77 15.41 -2.85
CA TYR A 248 0.32 16.76 -3.16
C TYR A 248 -1.03 17.06 -2.49
N LEU A 249 -1.99 16.14 -2.57
CA LEU A 249 -3.28 16.28 -1.88
C LEU A 249 -3.10 16.33 -0.36
N TRP A 250 -2.25 15.46 0.18
CA TRP A 250 -1.91 15.47 1.60
C TRP A 250 -1.29 16.81 2.03
N THR A 251 -0.31 17.30 1.27
CA THR A 251 0.35 18.59 1.53
C THR A 251 -0.65 19.74 1.51
N LEU A 252 -1.56 19.77 0.54
CA LEU A 252 -2.61 20.79 0.47
C LEU A 252 -3.54 20.74 1.70
N LYS A 253 -3.89 19.55 2.19
CA LYS A 253 -4.68 19.39 3.43
C LYS A 253 -3.94 19.90 4.66
N GLN A 254 -2.62 19.74 4.72
CA GLN A 254 -1.80 20.31 5.81
C GLN A 254 -1.78 21.84 5.76
N GLU A 255 -1.62 22.43 4.56
CA GLU A 255 -1.65 23.88 4.39
C GLU A 255 -3.02 24.47 4.72
N VAL A 256 -4.12 23.82 4.33
CA VAL A 256 -5.49 24.19 4.73
C VAL A 256 -5.59 24.21 6.25
N SER A 257 -5.17 23.15 6.93
CA SER A 257 -5.18 23.05 8.39
C SER A 257 -4.36 24.16 9.07
N ARG A 258 -3.21 24.53 8.48
CA ARG A 258 -2.39 25.66 8.96
C ARG A 258 -3.14 26.99 8.82
N LEU A 259 -3.74 27.25 7.66
CA LEU A 259 -4.45 28.50 7.41
C LEU A 259 -5.71 28.65 8.26
N GLU A 260 -6.46 27.57 8.49
CA GLU A 260 -7.62 27.59 9.38
C GLU A 260 -7.26 28.01 10.81
N LYS A 261 -6.12 27.53 11.33
CA LYS A 261 -5.61 27.95 12.64
C LYS A 261 -5.23 29.45 12.68
N LEU A 262 -4.63 29.96 11.61
CA LEU A 262 -4.23 31.38 11.50
C LEU A 262 -5.42 32.33 11.34
N ARG A 263 -6.50 31.85 10.69
CA ARG A 263 -7.69 32.64 10.34
C ARG A 263 -8.32 33.37 11.54
N GLY A 264 -8.33 32.73 12.71
CA GLY A 264 -8.93 33.25 13.94
C GLY A 264 -8.24 34.54 14.45
N ALA A 265 -6.93 34.65 14.28
CA ALA A 265 -6.11 35.77 14.77
C ALA A 265 -5.77 36.81 13.67
N ALA A 266 -6.15 36.55 12.42
CA ALA A 266 -5.80 37.39 11.28
C ALA A 266 -6.57 38.72 11.27
N ASP A 267 -5.89 39.78 10.83
CA ASP A 267 -6.52 41.07 10.52
C ASP A 267 -7.40 41.00 9.26
N GLY A 268 -8.08 42.08 8.90
CA GLY A 268 -9.02 42.10 7.77
C GLY A 268 -8.39 41.73 6.42
N THR A 269 -7.16 42.19 6.16
CA THR A 269 -6.46 41.97 4.89
C THR A 269 -5.93 40.53 4.83
N THR A 270 -5.26 40.08 5.88
CA THR A 270 -4.75 38.71 5.98
C THR A 270 -5.89 37.70 5.98
N ARG A 271 -7.01 37.99 6.65
CA ARG A 271 -8.19 37.12 6.63
C ARG A 271 -8.78 36.99 5.23
N ALA A 272 -8.85 38.07 4.46
CA ALA A 272 -9.32 38.02 3.08
C ALA A 272 -8.39 37.15 2.19
N ALA A 273 -7.07 37.25 2.39
CA ALA A 273 -6.11 36.40 1.68
C ALA A 273 -6.22 34.92 2.08
N ILE A 274 -6.39 34.63 3.38
CA ILE A 274 -6.67 33.27 3.88
C ILE A 274 -7.94 32.71 3.23
N ASP A 275 -9.03 33.46 3.22
CA ASP A 275 -10.32 33.01 2.68
C ASP A 275 -10.23 32.72 1.18
N ALA A 276 -9.48 33.52 0.42
CA ALA A 276 -9.23 33.29 -1.00
C ALA A 276 -8.40 32.01 -1.23
N ALA A 277 -7.32 31.81 -0.47
CA ALA A 277 -6.48 30.62 -0.57
C ALA A 277 -7.24 29.34 -0.19
N LEU A 278 -8.02 29.37 0.90
CA LEU A 278 -8.86 28.25 1.32
C LEU A 278 -9.93 27.91 0.27
N LYS A 279 -10.52 28.91 -0.39
CA LYS A 279 -11.47 28.68 -1.49
C LYS A 279 -10.81 27.99 -2.69
N GLN A 280 -9.60 28.41 -3.06
CA GLN A 280 -8.82 27.77 -4.12
C GLN A 280 -8.46 26.32 -3.74
N ALA A 281 -7.98 26.12 -2.52
CA ALA A 281 -7.67 24.80 -1.98
C ALA A 281 -8.89 23.87 -1.98
N GLY A 282 -10.06 24.32 -1.53
CA GLY A 282 -11.29 23.53 -1.55
C GLY A 282 -11.70 23.10 -2.96
N THR A 283 -11.48 23.96 -3.97
CA THR A 283 -11.72 23.59 -5.38
C THR A 283 -10.75 22.51 -5.85
N ALA A 284 -9.46 22.65 -5.52
CA ALA A 284 -8.41 21.71 -5.88
C ALA A 284 -8.59 20.35 -5.19
N LEU A 285 -8.96 20.33 -3.91
CA LEU A 285 -9.24 19.11 -3.13
C LEU A 285 -10.45 18.32 -3.65
N GLY A 286 -11.30 18.90 -4.51
CA GLY A 286 -12.33 18.16 -5.24
C GLY A 286 -11.82 17.36 -6.45
N ALA A 287 -10.51 17.36 -6.73
CA ALA A 287 -9.92 16.65 -7.86
C ALA A 287 -10.19 15.14 -7.87
N PRO A 288 -10.05 14.40 -6.75
CA PRO A 288 -10.35 12.96 -6.71
C PRO A 288 -11.76 12.62 -7.21
N ASP A 289 -12.76 13.41 -6.86
CA ASP A 289 -14.15 13.22 -7.30
C ASP A 289 -14.36 13.51 -8.78
N ARG A 290 -13.63 14.48 -9.34
CA ARG A 290 -13.67 14.80 -10.78
C ARG A 290 -12.95 13.75 -11.62
N LEU A 291 -11.88 13.16 -11.09
CA LEU A 291 -11.07 12.16 -11.79
C LEU A 291 -11.65 10.76 -11.71
N ALA A 292 -12.32 10.40 -10.60
CA ALA A 292 -12.87 9.08 -10.38
C ALA A 292 -14.24 9.13 -9.69
N GLN A 293 -15.26 8.60 -10.37
CA GLN A 293 -16.59 8.39 -9.79
C GLN A 293 -16.62 7.10 -8.96
N SER A 294 -15.98 6.05 -9.45
CA SER A 294 -15.83 4.75 -8.78
C SER A 294 -14.48 4.10 -9.17
N PRO A 295 -14.09 2.98 -8.52
CA PRO A 295 -12.90 2.21 -8.94
C PRO A 295 -12.93 1.70 -10.39
N THR A 296 -14.10 1.70 -11.04
CA THR A 296 -14.29 1.25 -12.43
C THR A 296 -14.70 2.36 -13.39
N VAL A 297 -15.05 3.54 -12.88
CA VAL A 297 -15.47 4.71 -13.68
C VAL A 297 -14.60 5.90 -13.30
N TYR A 298 -13.60 6.15 -14.15
CA TYR A 298 -12.59 7.19 -13.96
C TYR A 298 -12.09 7.70 -15.31
N THR A 299 -11.47 8.87 -15.31
CA THR A 299 -10.92 9.46 -16.53
C THR A 299 -9.85 8.56 -17.15
N GLN A 300 -9.89 8.42 -18.47
CA GLN A 300 -8.81 7.84 -19.26
C GLN A 300 -7.96 8.93 -19.96
N ASP A 301 -8.34 10.20 -19.78
CA ASP A 301 -7.62 11.34 -20.33
C ASP A 301 -6.51 11.80 -19.39
N VAL A 302 -5.27 11.60 -19.82
CA VAL A 302 -4.06 11.99 -19.10
C VAL A 302 -3.98 13.51 -18.93
N LEU A 303 -4.46 14.29 -19.91
CA LEU A 303 -4.39 15.76 -19.83
C LEU A 303 -5.30 16.30 -18.73
N THR A 304 -6.48 15.70 -18.56
CA THR A 304 -7.36 15.99 -17.43
C THR A 304 -6.66 15.71 -16.08
N LEU A 305 -5.99 14.56 -15.93
CA LEU A 305 -5.25 14.26 -14.70
C LEU A 305 -4.12 15.27 -14.46
N MET A 306 -3.34 15.61 -15.49
CA MET A 306 -2.25 16.58 -15.39
C MET A 306 -2.75 17.97 -14.98
N ALA A 307 -3.88 18.41 -15.55
CA ALA A 307 -4.49 19.68 -15.19
C ALA A 307 -4.94 19.72 -13.72
N GLU A 308 -5.45 18.60 -13.18
CA GLU A 308 -5.80 18.51 -11.77
C GLU A 308 -4.56 18.48 -10.85
N ARG A 309 -3.49 17.76 -11.20
CA ARG A 309 -2.21 17.84 -10.45
C ARG A 309 -1.69 19.28 -10.40
N GLN A 310 -1.70 19.97 -11.52
CA GLN A 310 -1.27 21.37 -11.60
C GLN A 310 -2.14 22.28 -10.72
N ARG A 311 -3.47 22.11 -10.76
CA ARG A 311 -4.40 22.85 -9.90
C ARG A 311 -4.10 22.66 -8.40
N VAL A 312 -3.77 21.44 -7.98
CA VAL A 312 -3.38 21.14 -6.59
C VAL A 312 -2.06 21.83 -6.25
N ALA A 313 -1.06 21.77 -7.13
CA ALA A 313 0.23 22.44 -6.94
C ALA A 313 0.07 23.97 -6.78
N GLU A 314 -0.71 24.60 -7.64
CA GLU A 314 -1.00 26.05 -7.57
C GLU A 314 -1.73 26.43 -6.28
N ALA A 315 -2.64 25.58 -5.81
CA ALA A 315 -3.34 25.80 -4.54
C ALA A 315 -2.40 25.69 -3.33
N ILE A 316 -1.41 24.77 -3.35
CA ILE A 316 -0.37 24.68 -2.32
C ILE A 316 0.42 25.99 -2.26
N GLU A 317 0.90 26.48 -3.41
CA GLU A 317 1.68 27.71 -3.47
C GLU A 317 0.86 28.94 -3.05
N ALA A 318 -0.42 29.01 -3.44
CA ALA A 318 -1.34 30.05 -2.98
C ALA A 318 -1.50 30.03 -1.44
N CYS A 319 -1.62 28.84 -0.84
CA CYS A 319 -1.71 28.74 0.62
C CYS A 319 -0.40 29.17 1.31
N ARG A 320 0.76 28.78 0.77
CA ARG A 320 2.08 29.10 1.31
C ARG A 320 2.45 30.58 1.18
N ALA A 321 1.89 31.27 0.20
CA ALA A 321 2.08 32.72 0.06
C ALA A 321 1.42 33.50 1.20
N VAL A 322 0.41 32.94 1.87
CA VAL A 322 -0.27 33.59 2.99
C VAL A 322 0.55 33.42 4.29
N GLY A 323 1.15 34.53 4.74
CA GLY A 323 1.95 34.60 5.96
C GLY A 323 3.47 34.51 5.75
N ARG A 324 3.94 34.56 4.49
CA ARG A 324 5.31 34.98 4.16
C ARG A 324 5.39 36.50 4.14
#